data_AF-A0A3D1K4S1-F1
#
_entry.id   AF-A0A3D1K4S1-F1
#
_cell.length_a   1.000
_cell.length_b   1.000
_cell.length_c   1.000
_cell.angle_alpha   90.00
_cell.angle_beta   90.00
_cell.angle_gamma   90.00
#
_symmetry.space_group_name_H-M   'P 1'
#
loop_
_entity.id
_entity.type
_entity.pdbx_description
1 polymer ?
#
loop_
_entity_poly.entity_id
_entity_poly.type
_entity_poly.pdbx_seq_one_letter_code
_entity_poly.pdbx_strand_id
1 'polypeptide(L)' 'MHAISIKENAKMLISSLPDNSTWDDIMYEIYVKQKIEKGLKDVKSGKLIPHKDMKRMLEKK' A
#
# COMPACT_ATOMS: atom_id res chain seq x y z
N MET A 1 22.00 7.91 4.50
CA MET A 1 21.40 6.67 3.98
C MET A 1 20.80 7.00 2.62
N HIS A 2 21.22 6.33 1.55
CA HIS A 2 20.61 6.54 0.23
C HIS A 2 19.20 5.94 0.25
N ALA A 3 18.19 6.78 -0.01
CA ALA A 3 16.84 6.28 -0.21
C ALA A 3 16.82 5.42 -1.48
N ILE A 4 16.23 4.23 -1.40
CA ILE A 4 16.04 3.35 -2.55
C ILE A 4 15.16 4.08 -3.56
N SER A 5 15.62 4.19 -4.82
CA SER A 5 14.85 4.86 -5.87
C SER A 5 13.58 4.07 -6.20
N ILE A 6 12.55 4.75 -6.75
CA ILE A 6 11.32 4.10 -7.20
C ILE A 6 11.61 3.00 -8.22
N LYS A 7 12.57 3.24 -9.11
CA LYS A 7 13.01 2.24 -10.11
C LYS A 7 13.55 0.98 -9.43
N GLU A 8 14.34 1.13 -8.38
CA GLU A 8 14.95 0.00 -7.69
C GLU A 8 13.93 -0.77 -6.83
N ASN A 9 12.99 -0.05 -6.18
CA ASN A 9 11.85 -0.68 -5.51
C ASN A 9 10.96 -1.46 -6.47
N ALA A 10 10.70 -0.93 -7.67
CA ALA A 10 9.90 -1.61 -8.69
C ALA A 10 10.58 -2.91 -9.15
N LYS A 11 11.89 -2.90 -9.36
CA LYS A 11 12.65 -4.13 -9.67
C LYS A 11 12.53 -5.16 -8.55
N MET A 12 12.71 -4.76 -7.30
CA MET A 12 12.60 -5.68 -6.15
C MET A 12 11.20 -6.31 -6.05
N LEU A 13 10.14 -5.53 -6.30
CA LEU A 13 8.77 -6.04 -6.38
C LEU A 13 8.65 -7.10 -7.49
N ILE A 14 9.09 -6.77 -8.70
CA ILE A 14 9.00 -7.69 -9.85
C ILE A 14 9.81 -8.96 -9.60
N SER A 15 11.02 -8.84 -9.06
CA SER A 15 11.88 -9.99 -8.73
C SER A 15 11.32 -10.89 -7.62
N SER A 16 10.34 -10.43 -6.85
CA SER A 16 9.70 -11.23 -5.79
C SER A 16 8.47 -12.00 -6.27
N LEU A 17 8.00 -11.73 -7.49
CA LEU A 17 6.82 -12.37 -8.07
C LEU A 17 7.17 -13.72 -8.71
N PRO A 18 6.25 -14.69 -8.67
CA PRO A 18 6.34 -15.92 -9.46
C PRO A 18 6.46 -15.67 -10.98
N ASP A 19 7.15 -16.56 -11.70
CA ASP A 19 7.30 -16.46 -13.17
C ASP A 19 5.97 -16.51 -13.94
N ASN A 20 4.94 -17.12 -13.34
CA ASN A 20 3.60 -17.20 -13.91
C ASN A 20 2.68 -16.03 -13.50
N SER A 21 3.23 -14.99 -12.85
CA SER A 21 2.48 -13.79 -12.51
C SER A 21 2.00 -13.04 -13.74
N THR A 22 0.81 -12.47 -13.61
CA THR A 22 0.14 -11.68 -14.64
C THR A 22 0.33 -10.18 -14.41
N TRP A 23 -0.10 -9.37 -15.37
CA TRP A 23 -0.16 -7.92 -15.19
C TRP A 23 -1.06 -7.51 -14.03
N ASP A 24 -2.14 -8.26 -13.77
CA ASP A 24 -3.05 -7.98 -12.66
C ASP A 24 -2.37 -8.20 -11.31
N ASP A 25 -1.50 -9.22 -11.19
CA ASP A 25 -0.72 -9.49 -9.97
C ASP A 25 0.28 -8.36 -9.68
N ILE A 26 0.97 -7.87 -10.73
CA ILE A 26 1.89 -6.73 -10.61
C ILE A 26 1.12 -5.49 -10.13
N MET A 27 -0.04 -5.21 -10.73
CA MET A 27 -0.86 -4.06 -10.36
C MET A 27 -1.42 -4.18 -8.93
N TYR A 28 -1.80 -5.38 -8.51
CA TYR A 28 -2.22 -5.67 -7.14
C TYR A 28 -1.13 -5.32 -6.13
N GLU A 29 0.10 -5.82 -6.34
CA GLU A 29 1.23 -5.56 -5.45
C GLU A 29 1.54 -4.06 -5.34
N ILE A 30 1.50 -3.33 -6.47
CA ILE A 30 1.68 -1.88 -6.49
C ILE A 30 0.59 -1.18 -5.66
N TYR A 31 -0.67 -1.57 -5.83
CA TYR A 31 -1.78 -0.97 -5.11
C TYR A 31 -1.68 -1.21 -3.60
N VAL A 32 -1.35 -2.44 -3.19
CA VAL A 32 -1.14 -2.78 -1.78
C VAL A 32 -0.04 -1.94 -1.16
N LYS A 33 1.13 -1.83 -1.82
CA LYS A 33 2.23 -0.98 -1.34
C LYS A 33 1.80 0.47 -1.18
N GLN A 34 1.13 1.05 -2.18
CA GLN A 34 0.63 2.43 -2.11
C GLN A 34 -0.35 2.65 -0.95
N LYS A 35 -1.23 1.69 -0.67
CA LYS A 35 -2.16 1.78 0.46
C LYS A 35 -1.44 1.74 1.80
N ILE A 36 -0.43 0.90 1.94
CA ILE A 36 0.39 0.83 3.16
C ILE A 36 1.14 2.14 3.36
N GLU A 37 1.84 2.64 2.34
CA GLU A 37 2.58 3.91 2.42
C GLU A 37 1.66 5.09 2.77
N LYS A 38 0.48 5.14 2.15
CA LYS A 38 -0.54 6.13 2.49
C LYS A 38 -0.97 6.00 3.95
N GLY A 39 -1.28 4.79 4.41
CA GLY A 39 -1.65 4.54 5.81
C GLY A 39 -0.57 4.99 6.79
N LEU A 40 0.70 4.67 6.51
CA LEU A 40 1.84 5.12 7.31
C LEU A 40 1.96 6.65 7.33
N LYS A 41 1.71 7.32 6.20
CA LYS A 41 1.67 8.79 6.13
C LYS A 41 0.50 9.38 6.91
N ASP A 42 -0.66 8.77 6.84
CA ASP A 42 -1.86 9.20 7.57
C ASP A 42 -1.64 9.07 9.08
N VAL A 43 -1.03 7.97 9.55
CA VAL A 43 -0.61 7.79 10.96
C VAL A 43 0.36 8.90 11.38
N LYS A 44 1.43 9.13 10.61
CA LYS A 44 2.43 10.16 10.91
C LYS A 44 1.85 11.58 10.93
N SER A 45 0.81 11.84 10.14
CA SER A 45 0.14 13.14 10.08
C SER A 45 -1.07 13.26 11.01
N GLY A 46 -1.32 12.27 11.87
CA GLY A 46 -2.44 12.27 12.81
C GLY A 46 -3.82 12.16 12.15
N LYS A 47 -3.89 11.79 10.87
CA LYS A 47 -5.14 11.58 10.10
C LYS A 47 -5.75 10.22 10.43
N LEU A 48 -6.09 10.03 11.70
CA LEU A 48 -6.64 8.80 12.23
C LEU A 48 -8.11 8.98 12.59
N ILE A 49 -8.88 7.91 12.45
CA ILE A 49 -10.26 7.84 12.91
C ILE A 49 -10.36 6.81 14.04
N PRO A 50 -11.02 7.14 15.16
CA PRO A 50 -11.27 6.15 16.21
C PRO A 50 -12.10 4.98 15.68
N HIS A 51 -11.83 3.78 16.19
CA HIS A 51 -12.50 2.55 15.76
C HIS A 51 -14.04 2.65 15.81
N LYS A 52 -14.59 3.27 16.87
CA LYS A 52 -16.03 3.51 17.02
C LYS A 52 -16.64 4.32 15.86
N ASP A 53 -15.89 5.30 15.36
CA ASP A 53 -16.36 6.20 14.31
C ASP A 53 -16.24 5.53 12.94
N MET A 54 -15.18 4.74 12.72
CA MET A 54 -15.06 3.88 11.53
C MET A 54 -16.21 2.88 11.41
N LYS A 55 -16.57 2.19 12.51
CA LYS A 55 -17.69 1.23 12.52
C LYS A 55 -19.00 1.89 12.07
N ARG A 56 -19.31 3.07 12.63
CA ARG A 56 -20.49 3.85 12.25
C ARG A 56 -20.47 4.31 10.78
N MET A 57 -19.30 4.51 10.18
CA MET A 57 -19.18 4.87 8.75
C MET A 57 -19.44 3.66 7.84
N LEU A 58 -19.02 2.46 8.23
CA LEU A 58 -19.25 1.23 7.45
C LEU A 58 -20.71 0.79 7.50
N GLU A 59 -21.39 0.96 8.63
CA GLU A 59 -22.82 0.62 8.79
C GLU A 59 -23.76 1.52 7.98
N LYS A 60 -23.29 2.71 7.56
CA LYS A 60 -24.07 3.69 6.79
C LYS A 60 -23.90 3.54 5.28
N LYS A 61 -23.17 2.52 4.82
CA LYS A 61 -22.79 2.32 3.42
C LYS A 61 -23.40 1.03 2.89
#